data_AF-A0A329BCA1-F1
#
_entry.id   AF-A0A329BCA1-F1
#
_cell.length_a   1.000
_cell.length_b   1.000
_cell.length_c   1.000
_cell.angle_alpha   90.00
_cell.angle_beta   90.00
_cell.angle_gamma   90.00
#
_symmetry.space_group_name_H-M   'P 1'
#
loop_
_entity.id
_entity.type
_entity.pdbx_description
1 polymer ?
#
loop_
_entity_poly.entity_id
_entity_poly.type
_entity_poly.pdbx_seq_one_letter_code
_entity_poly.pdbx_strand_id
1 'polypeptide(L)'
;MPVNLQQPDRSRLFPVPGVTLAVAEAGVKQAKRRDVLVLELAPACRVAGVFTRNRFCAAPVILSRAHLASGQPIRALVVNTGNANAGTGEDGRQRARAICAALAEELGVNVEQVLPFSTGVILEPLPADRIIAALPTRQHADWLDAAEAIMTTDIMPKATSRQVMVNGKTVTVTGIAKGAGMIHPNMATMLGFIATDADVGQQALQQMVRDVADQSFNCVTVDGDTSTNDSFLLIASGQAGNATIDADSAAGYAELHDAVRDVAIELAQAIARDGEGATKFMTVTVEGGHDRAECKQVAYAIARSPLVKTAFFASDPNLGRLLAAIGYAGIDDLDVDRLDLYLDDVLVATGGGRNPAYREEDGQRVMNQPEITVRVKLNRGEASATVWTCDFSYDYVRINADYRS
;
A
#
# COMPACT_ATOMS: atom_id res chain seq x y z
N MET A 1 -11.09 16.37 3.25
CA MET A 1 -10.24 15.97 4.41
C MET A 1 -10.30 14.47 4.48
N PRO A 2 -9.16 13.78 4.67
CA PRO A 2 -9.15 12.33 4.80
C PRO A 2 -9.92 11.86 6.04
N VAL A 3 -10.41 10.63 6.01
CA VAL A 3 -11.34 10.07 7.00
C VAL A 3 -10.61 9.66 8.26
N ASN A 4 -10.66 10.49 9.30
CA ASN A 4 -10.02 10.27 10.60
C ASN A 4 -8.53 9.90 10.51
N LEU A 5 -7.86 10.31 9.42
CA LEU A 5 -6.42 10.16 9.29
C LEU A 5 -5.76 11.34 10.01
N GLN A 6 -4.75 11.06 10.83
CA GLN A 6 -3.96 12.08 11.51
C GLN A 6 -2.66 12.32 10.74
N GLN A 7 -2.18 13.55 10.75
CA GLN A 7 -0.85 13.84 10.22
C GLN A 7 0.20 13.06 11.03
N PRO A 8 1.16 12.37 10.37
CA PRO A 8 2.20 11.66 11.10
C PRO A 8 3.00 12.62 11.99
N ASP A 9 3.16 12.23 13.26
CA ASP A 9 3.99 12.95 14.21
C ASP A 9 5.47 12.64 13.93
N ARG A 10 6.22 13.65 13.47
CA ARG A 10 7.65 13.54 13.15
C ARG A 10 8.47 12.96 14.32
N SER A 11 8.10 13.26 15.56
CA SER A 11 8.80 12.76 16.75
C SER A 11 8.59 11.26 17.01
N ARG A 12 7.59 10.66 16.38
CA ARG A 12 7.25 9.22 16.47
C ARG A 12 7.70 8.42 15.26
N LEU A 13 8.40 9.05 14.31
CA LEU A 13 8.97 8.37 13.15
C LEU A 13 10.46 8.14 13.39
N PHE A 14 10.80 6.91 13.80
CA PHE A 14 12.17 6.60 14.18
C PHE A 14 13.06 6.42 12.93
N PRO A 15 14.29 6.97 12.93
CA PRO A 15 15.27 6.66 11.89
C PRO A 15 15.62 5.17 11.95
N VAL A 16 15.95 4.58 10.80
CA VAL A 16 16.42 3.20 10.71
C VAL A 16 17.91 3.24 10.40
N PRO A 17 18.80 2.89 11.36
CA PRO A 17 20.24 2.86 11.12
C PRO A 17 20.58 2.08 9.85
N GLY A 18 21.44 2.65 8.99
CA GLY A 18 21.79 2.06 7.70
C GLY A 18 20.86 2.41 6.53
N VAL A 19 19.81 3.19 6.76
CA VAL A 19 18.97 3.79 5.72
C VAL A 19 19.03 5.31 5.85
N THR A 20 19.63 5.97 4.86
CA THR A 20 19.69 7.43 4.79
C THR A 20 18.68 7.92 3.75
N LEU A 21 17.90 8.92 4.11
CA LEU A 21 16.90 9.51 3.22
C LEU A 21 17.39 10.88 2.74
N ALA A 22 17.15 11.17 1.46
CA ALA A 22 17.41 12.47 0.88
C ALA A 22 16.34 12.84 -0.15
N VAL A 23 15.99 14.12 -0.22
CA VAL A 23 14.96 14.63 -1.13
C VAL A 23 15.48 15.78 -1.98
N ALA A 24 14.99 15.91 -3.21
CA ALA A 24 15.34 16.98 -4.13
C ALA A 24 14.13 17.50 -4.89
N GLU A 25 14.28 18.67 -5.50
CA GLU A 25 13.29 19.29 -6.38
C GLU A 25 13.79 19.24 -7.82
N ALA A 26 13.19 18.36 -8.63
CA ALA A 26 13.49 18.23 -10.06
C ALA A 26 12.48 18.99 -10.94
N GLY A 27 11.31 19.35 -10.41
CA GLY A 27 10.28 20.02 -11.19
C GLY A 27 9.73 19.12 -12.30
N VAL A 28 9.42 17.87 -11.95
CA VAL A 28 8.89 16.84 -12.86
C VAL A 28 7.51 17.23 -13.36
N LYS A 29 6.57 17.55 -12.45
CA LYS A 29 5.23 18.06 -12.79
C LYS A 29 4.99 19.48 -12.29
N GLN A 30 5.45 19.82 -11.09
CA GLN A 30 5.25 21.12 -10.46
C GLN A 30 6.59 21.68 -9.96
N ALA A 31 6.83 22.97 -10.16
CA ALA A 31 8.02 23.62 -9.61
C ALA A 31 7.92 23.76 -8.09
N LYS A 32 9.08 23.83 -7.40
CA LYS A 32 9.17 24.02 -5.93
C LYS A 32 8.48 22.94 -5.11
N ARG A 33 8.50 21.70 -5.62
CA ARG A 33 7.99 20.52 -4.94
C ARG A 33 9.14 19.53 -4.82
N ARG A 34 9.32 18.97 -3.62
CA ARG A 34 10.15 17.79 -3.42
C ARG A 34 9.49 16.64 -4.16
N ASP A 35 10.06 16.24 -5.29
CA ASP A 35 9.48 15.26 -6.21
C ASP A 35 10.50 14.19 -6.62
N VAL A 36 11.66 14.20 -5.98
CA VAL A 36 12.66 13.13 -6.00
C VAL A 36 12.99 12.73 -4.57
N LEU A 37 12.93 11.43 -4.29
CA LEU A 37 13.39 10.80 -3.05
C LEU A 37 14.49 9.80 -3.40
N VAL A 38 15.57 9.83 -2.64
CA VAL A 38 16.66 8.84 -2.67
C VAL A 38 16.75 8.18 -1.30
N LEU A 39 16.74 6.85 -1.27
CA LEU A 39 17.09 6.06 -0.10
C LEU A 39 18.48 5.48 -0.35
N GLU A 40 19.49 5.91 0.40
CA GLU A 40 20.84 5.34 0.35
C GLU A 40 20.96 4.24 1.42
N LEU A 41 21.47 3.08 1.02
CA LEU A 41 21.52 1.88 1.85
C LEU A 41 22.95 1.50 2.20
N ALA A 42 23.17 1.20 3.48
CA ALA A 42 24.42 0.66 3.97
C ALA A 42 24.78 -0.66 3.24
N PRO A 43 26.07 -1.00 3.09
CA PRO A 43 26.49 -2.22 2.37
C PRO A 43 25.88 -3.54 2.86
N ALA A 44 25.52 -3.61 4.15
CA ALA A 44 24.93 -4.80 4.77
C ALA A 44 23.42 -4.95 4.53
N CYS A 45 22.77 -3.94 3.93
CA CYS A 45 21.33 -3.99 3.71
C CYS A 45 20.93 -5.11 2.76
N ARG A 46 19.85 -5.81 3.13
CA ARG A 46 19.13 -6.75 2.26
C ARG A 46 17.79 -6.13 1.87
N VAL A 47 17.37 -6.38 0.64
CA VAL A 47 16.14 -5.80 0.07
C VAL A 47 15.31 -6.91 -0.55
N ALA A 48 14.02 -6.90 -0.27
CA ALA A 48 13.04 -7.75 -0.92
C ALA A 48 11.86 -6.89 -1.39
N GLY A 49 11.18 -7.32 -2.44
CA GLY A 49 10.06 -6.55 -2.98
C GLY A 49 9.02 -7.39 -3.71
N VAL A 50 7.82 -6.86 -3.76
CA VAL A 50 6.72 -7.33 -4.62
C VAL A 50 6.24 -6.18 -5.49
N PHE A 51 5.77 -6.50 -6.69
CA PHE A 51 5.51 -5.53 -7.75
C PHE A 51 4.25 -5.88 -8.54
N THR A 52 3.58 -4.88 -9.09
CA THR A 52 2.33 -5.01 -9.87
C THR A 52 2.37 -6.09 -10.94
N ARG A 53 1.32 -6.91 -11.05
CA ARG A 53 1.15 -7.87 -12.16
C ARG A 53 0.58 -7.27 -13.44
N ASN A 54 0.23 -5.98 -13.43
CA ASN A 54 -0.35 -5.29 -14.57
C ASN A 54 0.49 -5.53 -15.83
N ARG A 55 -0.16 -5.86 -16.96
CA ARG A 55 0.51 -6.16 -18.24
C ARG A 55 1.16 -4.93 -18.86
N PHE A 56 0.62 -3.74 -18.61
CA PHE A 56 1.23 -2.44 -18.93
C PHE A 56 2.22 -2.00 -17.84
N CYS A 57 2.99 -2.94 -17.31
CA CYS A 57 3.98 -2.68 -16.26
C CYS A 57 4.94 -1.55 -16.68
N ALA A 58 5.09 -0.55 -15.82
CA ALA A 58 5.90 0.63 -16.11
C ALA A 58 7.39 0.29 -16.25
N ALA A 59 8.11 1.10 -17.03
CA ALA A 59 9.54 0.96 -17.23
C ALA A 59 10.36 0.83 -15.91
N PRO A 60 10.15 1.67 -14.87
CA PRO A 60 10.87 1.55 -13.59
C PRO A 60 10.61 0.22 -12.87
N VAL A 61 9.40 -0.34 -12.95
CA VAL A 61 9.07 -1.61 -12.30
C VAL A 61 9.79 -2.78 -12.96
N ILE A 62 9.82 -2.80 -14.31
CA ILE A 62 10.57 -3.80 -15.07
C ILE A 62 12.06 -3.74 -14.70
N LEU A 63 12.62 -2.53 -14.64
CA LEU A 63 14.01 -2.31 -14.31
C LEU A 63 14.34 -2.70 -12.86
N SER A 64 13.51 -2.29 -11.90
CA SER A 64 13.64 -2.67 -10.48
C SER A 64 13.62 -4.17 -10.28
N ARG A 65 12.75 -4.91 -10.97
CA ARG A 65 12.76 -6.38 -10.93
C ARG A 65 14.07 -6.98 -11.45
N ALA A 66 14.57 -6.46 -12.57
CA ALA A 66 15.82 -6.95 -13.16
C ALA A 66 17.02 -6.68 -12.25
N HIS A 67 17.10 -5.48 -11.67
CA HIS A 67 18.15 -5.09 -10.74
C HIS A 67 18.11 -5.94 -9.45
N LEU A 68 16.92 -6.13 -8.87
CA LEU A 68 16.74 -6.99 -7.68
C LEU A 68 17.12 -8.45 -7.96
N ALA A 69 16.86 -8.95 -9.18
CA ALA A 69 17.21 -10.31 -9.60
C ALA A 69 18.68 -10.48 -10.02
N SER A 70 19.47 -9.40 -10.10
CA SER A 70 20.87 -9.46 -10.54
C SER A 70 21.81 -10.16 -9.57
N GLY A 71 21.39 -10.33 -8.32
CA GLY A 71 22.22 -10.86 -7.22
C GLY A 71 23.20 -9.84 -6.62
N GLN A 72 23.23 -8.61 -7.14
CA GLN A 72 24.01 -7.52 -6.54
C GLN A 72 23.31 -6.97 -5.30
N PRO A 73 24.06 -6.58 -4.24
CA PRO A 73 23.46 -5.95 -3.07
C PRO A 73 22.93 -4.56 -3.46
N ILE A 74 21.66 -4.30 -3.21
CA ILE A 74 21.03 -3.01 -3.49
C ILE A 74 21.60 -1.93 -2.57
N ARG A 75 22.00 -0.80 -3.14
CA ARG A 75 22.66 0.32 -2.46
C ARG A 75 21.85 1.61 -2.49
N ALA A 76 20.90 1.74 -3.41
CA ALA A 76 19.99 2.87 -3.39
C ALA A 76 18.62 2.55 -4.01
N LEU A 77 17.61 3.32 -3.60
CA LEU A 77 16.35 3.46 -4.30
C LEU A 77 16.23 4.92 -4.77
N VAL A 78 15.69 5.13 -5.97
CA VAL A 78 15.36 6.47 -6.49
C VAL A 78 13.89 6.51 -6.88
N VAL A 79 13.14 7.46 -6.32
CA VAL A 79 11.71 7.61 -6.54
C VAL A 79 11.45 8.99 -7.12
N ASN A 80 10.72 9.07 -8.23
CA ASN A 80 10.22 10.34 -8.77
C ASN A 80 8.68 10.41 -8.72
N THR A 81 8.14 11.60 -8.49
CA THR A 81 6.69 11.86 -8.52
C THR A 81 6.28 12.83 -9.62
N GLY A 82 5.02 12.75 -10.05
CA GLY A 82 4.44 13.59 -11.10
C GLY A 82 4.47 12.95 -12.50
N ASN A 83 5.30 11.94 -12.74
CA ASN A 83 5.34 11.16 -13.98
C ASN A 83 5.56 9.67 -13.65
N ALA A 84 4.69 8.80 -14.14
CA ALA A 84 4.74 7.36 -13.87
C ALA A 84 5.73 6.60 -14.75
N ASN A 85 6.22 7.17 -15.85
CA ASN A 85 7.04 6.49 -16.84
C ASN A 85 6.44 5.13 -17.27
N ALA A 86 5.13 5.16 -17.52
CA ALA A 86 4.34 4.01 -17.93
C ALA A 86 3.78 4.24 -19.35
N GLY A 87 3.76 3.19 -20.16
CA GLY A 87 3.36 3.28 -21.58
C GLY A 87 4.35 4.04 -22.48
N THR A 88 5.60 4.22 -22.04
CA THR A 88 6.64 5.05 -22.69
C THR A 88 7.64 4.25 -23.55
N GLY A 89 7.44 2.95 -23.73
CA GLY A 89 8.24 2.12 -24.63
C GLY A 89 9.73 2.02 -24.25
N GLU A 90 10.60 1.91 -25.26
CA GLU A 90 12.06 1.79 -25.04
C GLU A 90 12.70 3.09 -24.54
N ASP A 91 12.23 4.24 -25.01
CA ASP A 91 12.70 5.55 -24.54
C ASP A 91 12.51 5.71 -23.02
N GLY A 92 11.33 5.36 -22.50
CA GLY A 92 11.09 5.36 -21.05
C GLY A 92 12.01 4.44 -20.26
N ARG A 93 12.36 3.28 -20.82
CA ARG A 93 13.33 2.35 -20.20
C ARG A 93 14.75 2.92 -20.20
N GLN A 94 15.18 3.54 -21.28
CA GLN A 94 16.48 4.20 -21.37
C GLN A 94 16.60 5.36 -20.38
N ARG A 95 15.56 6.19 -20.28
CA ARG A 95 15.48 7.30 -19.32
C ARG A 95 15.56 6.83 -17.87
N ALA A 96 14.83 5.77 -17.50
CA ALA A 96 14.92 5.18 -16.16
C ALA A 96 16.33 4.64 -15.86
N ARG A 97 16.96 3.95 -16.83
CA ARG A 97 18.35 3.48 -16.70
C ARG A 97 19.34 4.62 -16.55
N ALA A 98 19.17 5.71 -17.30
CA ALA A 98 20.04 6.88 -17.22
C ALA A 98 20.02 7.53 -15.82
N ILE A 99 18.83 7.64 -15.19
CA ILE A 99 18.71 8.11 -13.81
C ILE A 99 19.43 7.18 -12.83
N CYS A 100 19.24 5.86 -12.99
CA CYS A 100 19.95 4.87 -12.16
C CYS A 100 21.47 4.98 -12.33
N ALA A 101 21.94 5.14 -13.56
CA ALA A 101 23.36 5.26 -13.87
C ALA A 101 23.98 6.53 -13.28
N ALA A 102 23.30 7.67 -13.39
CA ALA A 102 23.76 8.92 -12.79
C ALA A 102 23.87 8.82 -11.25
N LEU A 103 22.85 8.25 -10.59
CA LEU A 103 22.92 8.04 -9.14
C LEU A 103 24.00 7.02 -8.76
N ALA A 104 24.15 5.95 -9.54
CA ALA A 104 25.17 4.93 -9.31
C ALA A 104 26.59 5.50 -9.42
N GLU A 105 26.84 6.34 -10.43
CA GLU A 105 28.11 7.06 -10.59
C GLU A 105 28.40 7.96 -9.39
N GLU A 106 27.42 8.74 -8.94
CA GLU A 106 27.58 9.62 -7.78
C GLU A 106 27.88 8.86 -6.49
N LEU A 107 27.28 7.69 -6.30
CA LEU A 107 27.47 6.83 -5.13
C LEU A 107 28.67 5.87 -5.25
N GLY A 108 29.31 5.79 -6.42
CA GLY A 108 30.40 4.85 -6.68
C GLY A 108 29.96 3.38 -6.62
N VAL A 109 28.76 3.06 -7.11
CA VAL A 109 28.19 1.70 -7.14
C VAL A 109 27.80 1.29 -8.57
N ASN A 110 27.43 0.02 -8.76
CA ASN A 110 26.93 -0.44 -10.07
C ASN A 110 25.48 0.01 -10.30
N VAL A 111 25.09 0.17 -11.56
CA VAL A 111 23.73 0.59 -11.95
C VAL A 111 22.67 -0.38 -11.43
N GLU A 112 22.96 -1.68 -11.45
CA GLU A 112 22.09 -2.75 -10.97
C GLU A 112 21.87 -2.71 -9.45
N GLN A 113 22.64 -1.89 -8.71
CA GLN A 113 22.46 -1.68 -7.27
C GLN A 113 21.48 -0.54 -6.95
N VAL A 114 20.90 0.12 -7.96
CA VAL A 114 19.95 1.24 -7.81
C VAL A 114 18.56 0.82 -8.30
N LEU A 115 17.54 0.85 -7.43
CA LEU A 115 16.16 0.51 -7.82
C LEU A 115 15.33 1.77 -8.14
N PRO A 116 14.81 1.94 -9.38
CA PRO A 116 13.97 3.08 -9.73
C PRO A 116 12.48 2.84 -9.47
N PHE A 117 11.79 3.90 -9.05
CA PHE A 117 10.35 3.95 -8.86
C PHE A 117 9.80 5.28 -9.40
N SER A 118 8.58 5.23 -9.96
CA SER A 118 7.93 6.41 -10.52
C SER A 118 6.43 6.36 -10.24
N THR A 119 5.80 7.52 -10.05
CA THR A 119 4.34 7.63 -9.92
C THR A 119 3.85 8.97 -10.48
N GLY A 120 2.66 9.00 -11.08
CA GLY A 120 2.07 10.20 -11.68
C GLY A 120 1.41 9.91 -13.03
N VAL A 121 1.52 10.86 -13.96
CA VAL A 121 0.85 10.77 -15.26
C VAL A 121 1.46 9.64 -16.12
N ILE A 122 0.59 8.86 -16.79
CA ILE A 122 0.92 7.78 -17.74
C ILE A 122 0.91 8.34 -19.18
N LEU A 123 1.73 7.77 -20.07
CA LEU A 123 1.94 8.20 -21.47
C LEU A 123 2.68 9.52 -21.65
N GLU A 124 3.39 10.00 -20.62
CA GLU A 124 4.21 11.21 -20.69
C GLU A 124 5.71 10.85 -20.64
N PRO A 125 6.57 11.41 -21.51
CA PRO A 125 8.01 11.18 -21.46
C PRO A 125 8.61 11.59 -20.11
N LEU A 126 9.45 10.73 -19.53
CA LEU A 126 10.11 11.02 -18.27
C LEU A 126 11.15 12.16 -18.45
N PRO A 127 11.09 13.27 -17.68
CA PRO A 127 12.08 14.35 -17.77
C PRO A 127 13.38 13.96 -17.05
N ALA A 128 14.06 12.91 -17.53
CA ALA A 128 15.25 12.34 -16.90
C ALA A 128 16.36 13.36 -16.66
N ASP A 129 16.61 14.27 -17.61
CA ASP A 129 17.66 15.29 -17.48
C ASP A 129 17.45 16.19 -16.25
N ARG A 130 16.18 16.53 -15.94
CA ARG A 130 15.85 17.32 -14.75
C ARG A 130 16.07 16.54 -13.46
N ILE A 131 15.67 15.26 -13.46
CA ILE A 131 15.86 14.38 -12.30
C ILE A 131 17.35 14.18 -12.03
N ILE A 132 18.14 13.90 -13.08
CA ILE A 132 19.59 13.73 -13.00
C ILE A 132 20.25 15.02 -12.47
N ALA A 133 19.86 16.18 -12.97
CA ALA A 133 20.40 17.47 -12.50
C ALA A 133 20.04 17.78 -11.03
N ALA A 134 18.95 17.21 -10.52
CA ALA A 134 18.51 17.38 -9.13
C ALA A 134 19.16 16.40 -8.14
N LEU A 135 19.73 15.28 -8.62
CA LEU A 135 20.42 14.32 -7.74
C LEU A 135 21.48 14.99 -6.85
N PRO A 136 22.46 15.77 -7.37
CA PRO A 136 23.50 16.37 -6.53
C PRO A 136 23.01 17.49 -5.61
N THR A 137 21.76 17.96 -5.78
CA THR A 137 21.17 19.01 -4.92
C THR A 137 20.32 18.44 -3.79
N ARG A 138 20.20 17.10 -3.71
CA ARG A 138 19.41 16.42 -2.68
C ARG A 138 19.87 16.80 -1.28
N GLN A 139 18.92 17.04 -0.40
CA GLN A 139 19.15 17.38 1.00
C GLN A 139 18.76 16.21 1.88
N HIS A 140 19.47 16.05 3.00
CA HIS A 140 19.10 15.06 4.01
C HIS A 140 17.64 15.24 4.44
N ALA A 141 16.95 14.13 4.63
CA ALA A 141 15.53 14.06 4.93
C ALA A 141 15.28 13.08 6.08
N ASP A 142 14.16 13.27 6.76
CA ASP A 142 13.59 12.21 7.61
C ASP A 142 12.43 11.49 6.90
N TRP A 143 11.81 10.55 7.62
CA TRP A 143 10.72 9.74 7.08
C TRP A 143 9.46 10.55 6.74
N LEU A 144 9.20 11.67 7.43
CA LEU A 144 8.06 12.51 7.08
C LEU A 144 8.34 13.27 5.78
N ASP A 145 9.55 13.83 5.65
CA ASP A 145 9.98 14.48 4.40
C ASP A 145 9.96 13.52 3.21
N ALA A 146 10.39 12.27 3.41
CA ALA A 146 10.33 11.23 2.40
C ALA A 146 8.88 10.85 2.03
N ALA A 147 7.99 10.71 3.01
CA ALA A 147 6.57 10.45 2.77
C ALA A 147 5.91 11.57 1.95
N GLU A 148 6.23 12.83 2.25
CA GLU A 148 5.73 13.99 1.51
C GLU A 148 6.25 14.01 0.05
N ALA A 149 7.53 13.66 -0.15
CA ALA A 149 8.16 13.67 -1.47
C ALA A 149 7.56 12.63 -2.45
N ILE A 150 6.97 11.54 -1.94
CA ILE A 150 6.37 10.47 -2.76
C ILE A 150 4.87 10.67 -3.06
N MET A 151 4.23 11.69 -2.49
CA MET A 151 2.79 11.97 -2.70
C MET A 151 2.47 12.38 -4.14
N THR A 152 1.25 12.11 -4.60
CA THR A 152 0.70 12.72 -5.83
C THR A 152 -0.61 13.45 -5.54
N THR A 153 -1.71 12.73 -5.52
CA THR A 153 -3.09 13.18 -5.26
C THR A 153 -3.49 12.95 -3.80
N ASP A 154 -2.63 12.27 -3.05
CA ASP A 154 -2.66 12.16 -1.60
C ASP A 154 -2.91 13.54 -0.97
N ILE A 155 -3.80 13.62 0.03
CA ILE A 155 -4.05 14.85 0.79
C ILE A 155 -3.06 14.94 1.96
N MET A 156 -2.68 13.80 2.54
CA MET A 156 -1.72 13.73 3.65
C MET A 156 -0.60 12.70 3.44
N PRO A 157 0.60 12.97 3.97
CA PRO A 157 1.69 11.99 3.97
C PRO A 157 1.32 10.80 4.85
N LYS A 158 1.77 9.60 4.45
CA LYS A 158 1.48 8.34 5.16
C LYS A 158 2.80 7.75 5.61
N ALA A 159 3.05 7.85 6.92
CA ALA A 159 4.25 7.36 7.57
C ALA A 159 3.90 6.82 8.95
N THR A 160 4.51 5.70 9.34
CA THR A 160 4.35 5.15 10.70
C THR A 160 5.58 4.36 11.09
N SER A 161 5.81 4.22 12.40
CA SER A 161 6.98 3.55 12.95
C SER A 161 6.63 2.74 14.19
N ARG A 162 7.40 1.69 14.45
CA ARG A 162 7.31 0.82 15.62
C ARG A 162 8.71 0.47 16.12
N GLN A 163 8.84 0.33 17.42
CA GLN A 163 9.98 -0.31 18.05
C GLN A 163 9.50 -1.53 18.83
N VAL A 164 10.15 -2.67 18.60
CA VAL A 164 9.78 -3.96 19.19
C VAL A 164 11.01 -4.70 19.68
N MET A 165 10.83 -5.58 20.66
CA MET A 165 11.91 -6.45 21.14
C MET A 165 11.99 -7.71 20.28
N VAL A 166 13.15 -7.94 19.66
CA VAL A 166 13.42 -9.11 18.82
C VAL A 166 14.72 -9.74 19.30
N ASN A 167 14.66 -10.98 19.79
CA ASN A 167 15.82 -11.69 20.34
C ASN A 167 16.61 -10.85 21.38
N GLY A 168 15.89 -10.12 22.25
CA GLY A 168 16.48 -9.30 23.30
C GLY A 168 17.10 -7.97 22.83
N LYS A 169 16.89 -7.58 21.57
CA LYS A 169 17.32 -6.29 21.00
C LYS A 169 16.12 -5.44 20.62
N THR A 170 16.23 -4.14 20.82
CA THR A 170 15.25 -3.19 20.27
C THR A 170 15.48 -3.07 18.78
N VAL A 171 14.47 -3.42 18.00
CA VAL A 171 14.44 -3.28 16.55
C VAL A 171 13.46 -2.17 16.19
N THR A 172 13.84 -1.34 15.24
CA THR A 172 13.01 -0.30 14.63
C THR A 172 12.42 -0.80 13.31
N VAL A 173 11.15 -0.49 13.07
CA VAL A 173 10.47 -0.69 11.79
C VAL A 173 9.79 0.63 11.43
N THR A 174 10.19 1.26 10.33
CA THR A 174 9.58 2.50 9.85
C THR A 174 9.16 2.35 8.40
N GLY A 175 7.96 2.81 8.09
CA GLY A 175 7.37 2.68 6.76
C GLY A 175 6.74 3.95 6.26
N ILE A 176 6.79 4.13 4.94
CA ILE A 176 6.04 5.15 4.21
C ILE A 176 5.27 4.51 3.06
N ALA A 177 4.14 5.09 2.72
CA ALA A 177 3.37 4.69 1.56
C ALA A 177 2.75 5.91 0.87
N LYS A 178 2.32 5.73 -0.38
CA LYS A 178 1.55 6.72 -1.12
C LYS A 178 0.51 6.06 -2.00
N GLY A 179 -0.58 6.75 -2.27
CA GLY A 179 -1.73 6.22 -3.00
C GLY A 179 -3.02 6.79 -2.43
N ALA A 180 -3.91 7.21 -3.34
CA ALA A 180 -5.22 7.79 -3.04
C ALA A 180 -6.24 7.48 -4.15
N GLY A 181 -5.78 7.41 -5.40
CA GLY A 181 -6.53 6.90 -6.56
C GLY A 181 -5.70 5.91 -7.36
N MET A 182 -6.38 5.16 -8.24
CA MET A 182 -5.91 3.95 -8.92
C MET A 182 -5.37 2.95 -7.90
N ILE A 183 -6.22 2.50 -6.98
CA ILE A 183 -5.86 1.60 -5.86
C ILE A 183 -6.70 0.32 -5.91
N HIS A 184 -6.08 -0.76 -6.38
CA HIS A 184 -6.52 -2.14 -6.18
C HIS A 184 -5.33 -3.12 -6.29
N PRO A 185 -4.51 -3.24 -5.22
CA PRO A 185 -3.28 -4.03 -5.22
C PRO A 185 -3.49 -5.48 -5.56
N ASN A 186 -2.82 -5.91 -6.63
CA ASN A 186 -2.76 -7.32 -7.00
C ASN A 186 -1.31 -7.78 -7.16
N MET A 187 -0.59 -7.77 -6.03
CA MET A 187 0.87 -7.86 -5.81
C MET A 187 1.62 -6.51 -5.83
N ALA A 188 0.87 -5.41 -5.87
CA ALA A 188 1.01 -4.10 -5.21
C ALA A 188 0.01 -3.14 -5.90
N THR A 189 -0.51 -2.10 -5.22
CA THR A 189 -1.18 -0.89 -5.76
C THR A 189 -1.00 0.34 -4.88
N MET A 190 0.13 1.02 -5.12
CA MET A 190 0.74 2.10 -4.34
C MET A 190 2.26 2.08 -4.58
N LEU A 191 2.98 3.06 -4.02
CA LEU A 191 4.39 2.83 -3.66
C LEU A 191 4.46 2.70 -2.13
N GLY A 192 5.17 1.68 -1.64
CA GLY A 192 5.33 1.40 -0.23
C GLY A 192 6.76 0.98 0.07
N PHE A 193 7.37 1.60 1.07
CA PHE A 193 8.76 1.33 1.48
C PHE A 193 8.79 1.18 2.99
N ILE A 194 9.11 -0.02 3.47
CA ILE A 194 9.31 -0.30 4.89
C ILE A 194 10.77 -0.67 5.09
N ALA A 195 11.41 -0.07 6.10
CA ALA A 195 12.75 -0.42 6.53
C ALA A 195 12.77 -0.88 7.98
N THR A 196 13.68 -1.81 8.28
CA THR A 196 13.99 -2.25 9.63
C THR A 196 15.50 -2.34 9.82
N ASP A 197 15.95 -2.15 11.05
CA ASP A 197 17.34 -2.36 11.43
C ASP A 197 17.63 -3.81 11.85
N ALA A 198 16.63 -4.69 11.87
CA ALA A 198 16.84 -6.11 12.14
C ALA A 198 17.77 -6.78 11.13
N ASP A 199 18.59 -7.72 11.61
CA ASP A 199 19.30 -8.66 10.74
C ASP A 199 18.40 -9.84 10.35
N VAL A 200 18.07 -9.93 9.06
CA VAL A 200 17.13 -10.91 8.50
C VAL A 200 17.75 -11.53 7.25
N GLY A 201 17.82 -12.84 7.15
CA GLY A 201 18.29 -13.54 5.96
C GLY A 201 17.42 -13.25 4.72
N GLN A 202 18.03 -13.25 3.53
CA GLN A 202 17.35 -12.85 2.28
C GLN A 202 16.08 -13.67 2.00
N GLN A 203 16.10 -14.99 2.27
CA GLN A 203 14.94 -15.86 2.05
C GLN A 203 13.79 -15.53 3.03
N ALA A 204 14.11 -15.30 4.31
CA ALA A 204 13.12 -14.91 5.32
C ALA A 204 12.52 -13.54 4.99
N LEU A 205 13.35 -12.58 4.58
CA LEU A 205 12.91 -11.25 4.16
C LEU A 205 11.95 -11.31 2.96
N GLN A 206 12.28 -12.17 1.98
CA GLN A 206 11.49 -12.37 0.78
C GLN A 206 10.17 -13.12 1.05
N GLN A 207 10.13 -14.00 2.05
CA GLN A 207 8.89 -14.61 2.52
C GLN A 207 8.02 -13.59 3.25
N MET A 208 8.62 -12.86 4.19
CA MET A 208 7.93 -11.84 4.99
C MET A 208 7.29 -10.75 4.12
N VAL A 209 8.00 -10.22 3.13
CA VAL A 209 7.42 -9.17 2.26
C VAL A 209 6.19 -9.67 1.47
N ARG A 210 6.15 -10.95 1.08
CA ARG A 210 4.99 -11.53 0.39
C ARG A 210 3.81 -11.67 1.34
N ASP A 211 4.05 -12.29 2.49
CA ASP A 211 3.00 -12.55 3.49
C ASP A 211 2.41 -11.26 4.04
N VAL A 212 3.26 -10.26 4.31
CA VAL A 212 2.85 -8.92 4.73
C VAL A 212 2.06 -8.24 3.63
N ALA A 213 2.52 -8.26 2.37
CA ALA A 213 1.78 -7.66 1.27
C ALA A 213 0.38 -8.25 1.15
N ASP A 214 0.25 -9.58 1.27
CA ASP A 214 -1.01 -10.30 1.18
C ASP A 214 -1.98 -10.00 2.33
N GLN A 215 -1.49 -9.55 3.48
CA GLN A 215 -2.26 -9.16 4.67
C GLN A 215 -2.54 -7.67 4.79
N SER A 216 -1.88 -6.82 3.98
CA SER A 216 -1.93 -5.37 4.09
C SER A 216 -2.32 -4.69 2.76
N PHE A 217 -1.34 -4.35 1.92
CA PHE A 217 -1.57 -3.63 0.68
C PHE A 217 -2.46 -4.44 -0.28
N ASN A 218 -2.29 -5.75 -0.43
CA ASN A 218 -3.22 -6.60 -1.18
C ASN A 218 -4.56 -6.84 -0.47
N CYS A 219 -4.93 -6.00 0.50
CA CYS A 219 -6.22 -5.96 1.18
C CYS A 219 -6.83 -4.55 1.18
N VAL A 220 -6.36 -3.61 0.34
CA VAL A 220 -7.02 -2.29 0.17
C VAL A 220 -7.60 -2.11 -1.23
N THR A 221 -8.67 -1.34 -1.39
CA THR A 221 -9.16 -0.90 -2.70
C THR A 221 -9.86 0.46 -2.58
N VAL A 222 -9.62 1.39 -3.50
CA VAL A 222 -10.36 2.67 -3.57
C VAL A 222 -11.36 2.60 -4.71
N ASP A 223 -10.89 2.38 -5.93
CA ASP A 223 -11.67 2.44 -7.17
C ASP A 223 -11.73 1.11 -7.92
N GLY A 224 -10.87 0.15 -7.56
CA GLY A 224 -10.81 -1.15 -8.22
C GLY A 224 -9.81 -1.22 -9.36
N ASP A 225 -9.04 -0.15 -9.61
CA ASP A 225 -8.06 -0.08 -10.69
C ASP A 225 -6.64 -0.41 -10.19
N THR A 226 -6.05 -1.47 -10.74
CA THR A 226 -4.67 -1.88 -10.44
C THR A 226 -3.66 -1.06 -11.27
N SER A 227 -2.78 -0.31 -10.62
CA SER A 227 -1.82 0.56 -11.32
C SER A 227 -0.69 -0.18 -12.06
N THR A 228 -0.05 0.55 -12.98
CA THR A 228 1.09 0.10 -13.78
C THR A 228 2.43 0.14 -13.01
N ASN A 229 2.46 0.77 -11.83
CA ASN A 229 3.70 1.18 -11.16
C ASN A 229 3.95 0.52 -9.80
N ASP A 230 3.03 -0.34 -9.39
CA ASP A 230 2.92 -0.63 -7.99
C ASP A 230 4.07 -1.45 -7.46
N SER A 231 4.57 -1.05 -6.28
CA SER A 231 5.79 -1.62 -5.71
C SER A 231 5.79 -1.52 -4.19
N PHE A 232 5.95 -2.65 -3.50
CA PHE A 232 6.18 -2.70 -2.05
C PHE A 232 7.54 -3.32 -1.75
N LEU A 233 8.39 -2.57 -1.04
CA LEU A 233 9.76 -2.96 -0.70
C LEU A 233 9.90 -3.08 0.82
N LEU A 234 10.60 -4.13 1.25
CA LEU A 234 11.05 -4.34 2.61
C LEU A 234 12.59 -4.35 2.64
N ILE A 235 13.16 -3.47 3.47
CA ILE A 235 14.60 -3.23 3.57
C ILE A 235 15.04 -3.60 4.99
N ALA A 236 16.04 -4.47 5.13
CA ALA A 236 16.61 -4.86 6.41
C ALA A 236 18.09 -4.48 6.46
N SER A 237 18.47 -3.57 7.36
CA SER A 237 19.85 -3.04 7.41
C SER A 237 20.83 -3.87 8.22
N GLY A 238 20.33 -4.74 9.12
CA GLY A 238 21.14 -5.61 9.97
C GLY A 238 21.90 -4.90 11.10
N GLN A 239 21.52 -3.67 11.46
CA GLN A 239 22.25 -2.85 12.43
C GLN A 239 21.73 -2.90 13.87
N ALA A 240 20.61 -3.58 14.14
CA ALA A 240 20.04 -3.72 15.49
C ALA A 240 20.86 -4.65 16.42
N GLY A 241 21.75 -5.46 15.85
CA GLY A 241 22.60 -6.40 16.58
C GLY A 241 21.86 -7.62 17.15
N ASN A 242 20.66 -7.93 16.63
CA ASN A 242 20.00 -9.22 16.85
C ASN A 242 20.72 -10.34 16.09
N ALA A 243 20.52 -11.58 16.52
CA ALA A 243 20.92 -12.73 15.70
C ALA A 243 20.13 -12.74 14.39
N THR A 244 20.78 -13.15 13.29
CA THR A 244 20.17 -13.23 11.96
C THR A 244 18.91 -14.09 12.01
N ILE A 245 17.79 -13.53 11.54
CA ILE A 245 16.52 -14.23 11.43
C ILE A 245 16.46 -14.91 10.06
N ASP A 246 16.63 -16.23 10.05
CA ASP A 246 16.53 -17.05 8.84
C ASP A 246 15.16 -17.71 8.70
N ALA A 247 14.87 -18.27 7.51
CA ALA A 247 13.56 -18.84 7.18
C ALA A 247 13.19 -20.04 8.07
N ASP A 248 14.20 -20.73 8.60
CA ASP A 248 14.05 -21.88 9.50
C ASP A 248 14.11 -21.47 10.99
N SER A 249 14.40 -20.21 11.30
CA SER A 249 14.48 -19.72 12.67
C SER A 249 13.11 -19.26 13.17
N ALA A 250 12.59 -19.94 14.20
CA ALA A 250 11.38 -19.49 14.89
C ALA A 250 11.64 -18.26 15.79
N ALA A 251 12.85 -18.08 16.29
CA ALA A 251 13.16 -17.07 17.30
C ALA A 251 13.25 -15.66 16.69
N GLY A 252 12.35 -14.76 17.11
CA GLY A 252 12.32 -13.37 16.67
C GLY A 252 11.60 -13.12 15.34
N TYR A 253 11.33 -14.17 14.54
CA TYR A 253 10.64 -14.02 13.26
C TYR A 253 9.21 -13.50 13.45
N ALA A 254 8.46 -14.07 14.38
CA ALA A 254 7.08 -13.70 14.63
C ALA A 254 6.95 -12.24 15.09
N GLU A 255 7.78 -11.82 16.03
CA GLU A 255 7.80 -10.45 16.57
C GLU A 255 8.13 -9.42 15.48
N LEU A 256 9.13 -9.71 14.63
CA LEU A 256 9.47 -8.83 13.52
C LEU A 256 8.40 -8.84 12.43
N HIS A 257 7.91 -10.02 12.04
CA HIS A 257 6.86 -10.18 11.04
C HIS A 257 5.62 -9.38 11.45
N ASP A 258 5.19 -9.49 12.70
CA ASP A 258 4.03 -8.79 13.23
C ASP A 258 4.24 -7.27 13.23
N ALA A 259 5.41 -6.79 13.65
CA ALA A 259 5.73 -5.37 13.58
C ALA A 259 5.69 -4.81 12.14
N VAL A 260 6.25 -5.55 11.18
CA VAL A 260 6.23 -5.17 9.75
C VAL A 260 4.81 -5.25 9.19
N ARG A 261 4.04 -6.28 9.54
CA ARG A 261 2.63 -6.45 9.16
C ARG A 261 1.79 -5.28 9.66
N ASP A 262 1.91 -4.92 10.93
CA ASP A 262 1.08 -3.90 11.55
C ASP A 262 1.39 -2.51 10.98
N VAL A 263 2.67 -2.20 10.73
CA VAL A 263 3.10 -1.00 9.99
C VAL A 263 2.47 -0.98 8.59
N ALA A 264 2.53 -2.08 7.86
CA ALA A 264 1.98 -2.16 6.50
C ALA A 264 0.44 -2.04 6.50
N ILE A 265 -0.26 -2.66 7.47
CA ILE A 265 -1.72 -2.55 7.62
C ILE A 265 -2.12 -1.11 7.90
N GLU A 266 -1.45 -0.42 8.83
CA GLU A 266 -1.74 0.99 9.12
C GLU A 266 -1.57 1.88 7.88
N LEU A 267 -0.50 1.66 7.11
CA LEU A 267 -0.27 2.37 5.85
C LEU A 267 -1.34 2.03 4.78
N ALA A 268 -1.76 0.77 4.68
CA ALA A 268 -2.84 0.37 3.77
C ALA A 268 -4.19 0.99 4.16
N GLN A 269 -4.50 1.07 5.46
CA GLN A 269 -5.68 1.78 5.95
C GLN A 269 -5.59 3.28 5.69
N ALA A 270 -4.41 3.89 5.88
CA ALA A 270 -4.18 5.29 5.57
C ALA A 270 -4.44 5.61 4.08
N ILE A 271 -4.13 4.68 3.16
CA ILE A 271 -4.49 4.80 1.74
C ILE A 271 -6.01 4.85 1.54
N ALA A 272 -6.76 3.94 2.16
CA ALA A 272 -8.23 3.96 2.05
C ALA A 272 -8.86 5.21 2.68
N ARG A 273 -8.36 5.65 3.84
CA ARG A 273 -8.82 6.86 4.54
C ARG A 273 -8.55 8.13 3.75
N ASP A 274 -7.47 8.15 2.98
CA ASP A 274 -7.07 9.24 2.09
C ASP A 274 -7.48 8.98 0.64
N GLY A 275 -8.45 8.08 0.40
CA GLY A 275 -8.97 7.81 -0.92
C GLY A 275 -9.51 9.09 -1.58
N GLU A 276 -9.34 9.22 -2.89
CA GLU A 276 -9.78 10.43 -3.62
C GLU A 276 -11.28 10.68 -3.41
N GLY A 277 -11.61 11.78 -2.73
CA GLY A 277 -13.00 12.15 -2.40
C GLY A 277 -13.63 11.30 -1.29
N ALA A 278 -12.89 10.45 -0.59
CA ALA A 278 -13.42 9.64 0.51
C ALA A 278 -13.98 10.51 1.64
N THR A 279 -15.15 10.13 2.14
CA THR A 279 -15.79 10.71 3.34
C THR A 279 -16.02 9.67 4.44
N LYS A 280 -15.98 8.38 4.09
CA LYS A 280 -16.06 7.27 5.03
C LYS A 280 -15.01 6.20 4.74
N PHE A 281 -14.56 5.55 5.80
CA PHE A 281 -13.65 4.42 5.76
C PHE A 281 -14.38 3.15 6.14
N MET A 282 -14.14 2.09 5.39
CA MET A 282 -14.88 0.84 5.49
C MET A 282 -13.91 -0.31 5.75
N THR A 283 -14.21 -1.10 6.78
CA THR A 283 -13.57 -2.40 7.02
C THR A 283 -14.55 -3.50 6.64
N VAL A 284 -14.24 -4.29 5.62
CA VAL A 284 -15.05 -5.44 5.20
C VAL A 284 -14.38 -6.71 5.68
N THR A 285 -14.98 -7.38 6.66
CA THR A 285 -14.47 -8.65 7.21
C THR A 285 -15.39 -9.79 6.82
N VAL A 286 -14.84 -10.82 6.20
CA VAL A 286 -15.56 -12.04 5.85
C VAL A 286 -14.98 -13.18 6.67
N GLU A 287 -15.85 -13.91 7.37
CA GLU A 287 -15.52 -14.96 8.32
C GLU A 287 -16.23 -16.27 7.95
N GLY A 288 -15.66 -17.38 8.40
CA GLY A 288 -16.27 -18.69 8.25
C GLY A 288 -16.32 -19.20 6.81
N GLY A 289 -15.37 -18.81 5.97
CA GLY A 289 -15.17 -19.37 4.63
C GLY A 289 -14.32 -20.65 4.64
N HIS A 290 -14.30 -21.35 3.52
CA HIS A 290 -13.45 -22.53 3.29
C HIS A 290 -11.97 -22.17 3.30
N ASP A 291 -11.62 -21.09 2.61
CA ASP A 291 -10.27 -20.57 2.56
C ASP A 291 -10.24 -19.04 2.52
N ARG A 292 -9.03 -18.49 2.65
CA ARG A 292 -8.82 -17.04 2.66
C ARG A 292 -9.12 -16.39 1.30
N ALA A 293 -8.97 -17.12 0.19
CA ALA A 293 -9.22 -16.59 -1.14
C ALA A 293 -10.72 -16.37 -1.37
N GLU A 294 -11.56 -17.32 -0.97
CA GLU A 294 -13.03 -17.20 -0.96
C GLU A 294 -13.46 -15.98 -0.12
N CYS A 295 -12.92 -15.85 1.10
CA CYS A 295 -13.23 -14.71 1.96
C CYS A 295 -12.86 -13.37 1.30
N LYS A 296 -11.69 -13.29 0.64
CA LYS A 296 -11.27 -12.10 -0.10
C LYS A 296 -12.15 -11.82 -1.32
N GLN A 297 -12.64 -12.85 -2.02
CA GLN A 297 -13.56 -12.67 -3.15
C GLN A 297 -14.84 -11.95 -2.70
N VAL A 298 -15.49 -12.43 -1.63
CA VAL A 298 -16.67 -11.77 -1.07
C VAL A 298 -16.35 -10.36 -0.57
N ALA A 299 -15.25 -10.20 0.17
CA ALA A 299 -14.86 -8.90 0.71
C ALA A 299 -14.63 -7.86 -0.40
N TYR A 300 -13.97 -8.26 -1.50
CA TYR A 300 -13.74 -7.39 -2.65
C TYR A 300 -15.00 -7.13 -3.48
N ALA A 301 -15.92 -8.09 -3.59
CA ALA A 301 -17.19 -7.87 -4.27
C ALA A 301 -17.99 -6.73 -3.60
N ILE A 302 -18.03 -6.73 -2.26
CA ILE A 302 -18.60 -5.63 -1.47
C ILE A 302 -17.79 -4.34 -1.66
N ALA A 303 -16.48 -4.42 -1.42
CA ALA A 303 -15.61 -3.24 -1.36
C ALA A 303 -15.47 -2.49 -2.69
N ARG A 304 -15.70 -3.15 -3.83
CA ARG A 304 -15.60 -2.56 -5.18
C ARG A 304 -16.95 -2.16 -5.76
N SER A 305 -18.06 -2.56 -5.15
CA SER A 305 -19.38 -2.30 -5.71
C SER A 305 -19.71 -0.81 -5.68
N PRO A 306 -19.94 -0.14 -6.85
CA PRO A 306 -20.32 1.27 -6.86
C PRO A 306 -21.63 1.53 -6.11
N LEU A 307 -22.58 0.60 -6.16
CA LEU A 307 -23.85 0.71 -5.43
C LEU A 307 -23.62 0.66 -3.93
N VAL A 308 -22.79 -0.26 -3.44
CA VAL A 308 -22.47 -0.32 -2.01
C VAL A 308 -21.71 0.93 -1.57
N LYS A 309 -20.68 1.35 -2.31
CA LYS A 309 -19.86 2.52 -1.97
C LYS A 309 -20.66 3.84 -1.99
N THR A 310 -21.63 3.98 -2.89
CA THR A 310 -22.54 5.14 -2.90
C THR A 310 -23.56 5.09 -1.76
N ALA A 311 -23.98 3.90 -1.31
CA ALA A 311 -24.81 3.76 -0.11
C ALA A 311 -24.02 4.17 1.15
N PHE A 312 -22.74 3.79 1.24
CA PHE A 312 -21.84 4.29 2.29
C PHE A 312 -21.78 5.82 2.28
N PHE A 313 -21.50 6.43 1.13
CA PHE A 313 -21.45 7.90 1.00
C PHE A 313 -22.75 8.58 1.47
N ALA A 314 -23.90 8.03 1.06
CA ALA A 314 -25.22 8.53 1.44
C ALA A 314 -25.60 8.25 2.91
N SER A 315 -24.77 7.51 3.66
CA SER A 315 -25.12 6.95 4.97
C SER A 315 -26.41 6.12 4.93
N ASP A 316 -26.70 5.45 3.82
CA ASP A 316 -27.90 4.62 3.59
C ASP A 316 -27.62 3.16 3.98
N PRO A 317 -28.28 2.58 5.01
CA PRO A 317 -28.13 1.17 5.41
C PRO A 317 -28.76 0.20 4.41
N ASN A 318 -28.32 0.26 3.15
CA ASN A 318 -28.90 -0.45 2.02
C ASN A 318 -28.51 -1.93 1.99
N LEU A 319 -29.17 -2.74 2.83
CA LEU A 319 -28.90 -4.17 2.98
C LEU A 319 -28.99 -4.93 1.65
N GLY A 320 -29.93 -4.55 0.79
CA GLY A 320 -30.10 -5.18 -0.52
C GLY A 320 -28.87 -5.07 -1.40
N ARG A 321 -28.17 -3.92 -1.39
CA ARG A 321 -26.93 -3.73 -2.16
C ARG A 321 -25.77 -4.57 -1.63
N LEU A 322 -25.69 -4.74 -0.30
CA LEU A 322 -24.69 -5.60 0.34
C LEU A 322 -24.93 -7.08 0.00
N LEU A 323 -26.17 -7.55 0.15
CA LEU A 323 -26.53 -8.93 -0.19
C LEU A 323 -26.35 -9.22 -1.69
N ALA A 324 -26.72 -8.28 -2.56
CA ALA A 324 -26.46 -8.40 -3.99
C ALA A 324 -24.96 -8.54 -4.29
N ALA A 325 -24.10 -7.74 -3.63
CA ALA A 325 -22.65 -7.81 -3.80
C ALA A 325 -22.06 -9.15 -3.35
N ILE A 326 -22.54 -9.70 -2.23
CA ILE A 326 -22.19 -11.04 -1.79
C ILE A 326 -22.63 -12.08 -2.83
N GLY A 327 -23.85 -11.96 -3.35
CA GLY A 327 -24.42 -12.91 -4.31
C GLY A 327 -23.68 -13.01 -5.64
N TYR A 328 -23.04 -11.93 -6.13
CA TYR A 328 -22.22 -11.98 -7.36
C TYR A 328 -20.72 -12.14 -7.10
N ALA A 329 -20.29 -12.51 -5.90
CA ALA A 329 -18.87 -12.61 -5.54
C ALA A 329 -18.04 -13.61 -6.38
N GLY A 330 -18.68 -14.41 -7.23
CA GLY A 330 -18.02 -15.38 -8.11
C GLY A 330 -17.73 -16.72 -7.44
N ILE A 331 -18.53 -17.09 -6.45
CA ILE A 331 -18.49 -18.38 -5.74
C ILE A 331 -19.72 -19.17 -6.15
N ASP A 332 -19.53 -20.19 -6.99
CA ASP A 332 -20.63 -20.93 -7.63
C ASP A 332 -21.49 -21.74 -6.65
N ASP A 333 -20.91 -22.18 -5.54
CA ASP A 333 -21.55 -23.04 -4.54
C ASP A 333 -21.90 -22.32 -3.22
N LEU A 334 -21.97 -20.99 -3.25
CA LEU A 334 -22.27 -20.18 -2.08
C LEU A 334 -23.73 -20.36 -1.63
N ASP A 335 -23.93 -20.98 -0.47
CA ASP A 335 -25.24 -21.11 0.18
C ASP A 335 -25.61 -19.83 0.94
N VAL A 336 -26.36 -18.95 0.28
CA VAL A 336 -26.77 -17.65 0.84
C VAL A 336 -27.71 -17.79 2.04
N ASP A 337 -28.45 -18.90 2.17
CA ASP A 337 -29.41 -19.12 3.25
C ASP A 337 -28.75 -19.42 4.59
N ARG A 338 -27.42 -19.58 4.62
CA ARG A 338 -26.63 -19.80 5.83
C ARG A 338 -25.92 -18.55 6.33
N LEU A 339 -26.01 -17.44 5.59
CA LEU A 339 -25.21 -16.26 5.81
C LEU A 339 -25.78 -15.34 6.90
N ASP A 340 -24.88 -14.77 7.70
CA ASP A 340 -25.19 -13.61 8.55
C ASP A 340 -24.42 -12.37 8.08
N LEU A 341 -25.06 -11.20 8.17
CA LEU A 341 -24.48 -9.90 7.85
C LEU A 341 -24.64 -8.96 9.04
N TYR A 342 -23.55 -8.28 9.39
CA TYR A 342 -23.50 -7.29 10.45
C TYR A 342 -23.00 -5.94 9.91
N LEU A 343 -23.56 -4.87 10.43
CA LEU A 343 -23.00 -3.51 10.39
C LEU A 343 -22.53 -3.17 11.79
N ASP A 344 -21.22 -3.09 12.00
CA ASP A 344 -20.57 -3.06 13.31
C ASP A 344 -21.16 -4.13 14.26
N ASP A 345 -21.86 -3.70 15.30
CA ASP A 345 -22.48 -4.52 16.33
C ASP A 345 -23.89 -5.03 15.95
N VAL A 346 -24.48 -4.49 14.88
CA VAL A 346 -25.89 -4.73 14.50
C VAL A 346 -25.99 -5.89 13.52
N LEU A 347 -26.68 -6.97 13.92
CA LEU A 347 -27.05 -8.08 13.03
C LEU A 347 -28.21 -7.66 12.11
N VAL A 348 -27.90 -7.38 10.84
CA VAL A 348 -28.85 -6.83 9.87
C VAL A 348 -29.49 -7.90 8.97
N ALA A 349 -28.77 -9.00 8.70
CA ALA A 349 -29.30 -10.16 7.99
C ALA A 349 -28.85 -11.45 8.67
N THR A 350 -29.73 -12.44 8.74
CA THR A 350 -29.44 -13.78 9.28
C THR A 350 -30.17 -14.85 8.48
N GLY A 351 -29.51 -15.98 8.27
CA GLY A 351 -30.03 -17.06 7.43
C GLY A 351 -30.40 -16.59 6.01
N GLY A 352 -29.56 -15.73 5.41
CA GLY A 352 -29.77 -15.17 4.07
C GLY A 352 -30.86 -14.09 3.94
N GLY A 353 -31.67 -13.88 4.97
CA GLY A 353 -32.76 -12.90 4.99
C GLY A 353 -32.50 -11.73 5.93
N ARG A 354 -33.29 -10.65 5.81
CA ARG A 354 -33.29 -9.55 6.80
C ARG A 354 -33.58 -10.12 8.19
N ASN A 355 -32.79 -9.73 9.19
CA ASN A 355 -33.06 -10.10 10.58
C ASN A 355 -34.41 -9.51 11.03
N PRO A 356 -35.39 -10.32 11.49
CA PRO A 356 -36.69 -9.81 11.94
C PRO A 356 -36.60 -8.80 13.09
N ALA A 357 -35.55 -8.87 13.90
CA ALA A 357 -35.31 -7.93 15.00
C ALA A 357 -34.60 -6.63 14.56
N TYR A 358 -34.11 -6.54 13.32
CA TYR A 358 -33.37 -5.38 12.83
C TYR A 358 -34.30 -4.17 12.61
N ARG A 359 -33.96 -3.05 13.28
CA ARG A 359 -34.62 -1.76 13.12
C ARG A 359 -33.75 -0.85 12.26
N GLU A 360 -34.38 -0.13 11.33
CA GLU A 360 -33.67 0.73 10.39
C GLU A 360 -32.82 1.81 11.07
N GLU A 361 -33.28 2.31 12.22
CA GLU A 361 -32.56 3.30 13.02
C GLU A 361 -31.21 2.78 13.56
N ASP A 362 -31.09 1.47 13.81
CA ASP A 362 -29.85 0.87 14.30
C ASP A 362 -28.80 0.83 13.17
N GLY A 363 -29.22 0.48 11.96
CA GLY A 363 -28.37 0.53 10.77
C GLY A 363 -28.01 1.96 10.41
N GLN A 364 -28.96 2.88 10.46
CA GLN A 364 -28.72 4.30 10.21
C GLN A 364 -27.71 4.90 11.21
N ARG A 365 -27.81 4.55 12.48
CA ARG A 365 -26.83 4.93 13.52
C ARG A 365 -25.42 4.52 13.11
N VAL A 366 -25.25 3.26 12.70
CA VAL A 366 -23.94 2.76 12.25
C VAL A 366 -23.48 3.51 11.00
N MET A 367 -24.34 3.63 10.00
CA MET A 367 -24.01 4.23 8.71
C MET A 367 -23.70 5.73 8.79
N ASN A 368 -24.17 6.44 9.81
CA ASN A 368 -23.82 7.84 10.05
C ASN A 368 -22.37 8.05 10.51
N GLN A 369 -21.69 6.99 10.97
CA GLN A 369 -20.30 7.07 11.41
C GLN A 369 -19.35 7.32 10.23
N PRO A 370 -18.19 7.96 10.47
CA PRO A 370 -17.14 8.08 9.46
C PRO A 370 -16.42 6.75 9.21
N GLU A 371 -16.50 5.81 10.15
CA GLU A 371 -15.86 4.49 10.06
C GLU A 371 -16.88 3.41 10.34
N ILE A 372 -16.94 2.41 9.47
CA ILE A 372 -17.96 1.37 9.52
C ILE A 372 -17.32 0.02 9.23
N THR A 373 -17.64 -0.98 10.04
CA THR A 373 -17.30 -2.37 9.78
C THR A 373 -18.49 -3.11 9.16
N VAL A 374 -18.29 -3.69 7.99
CA VAL A 374 -19.23 -4.68 7.40
C VAL A 374 -18.66 -6.06 7.69
N ARG A 375 -19.39 -6.88 8.43
CA ARG A 375 -18.95 -8.24 8.77
C ARG A 375 -19.90 -9.29 8.22
N VAL A 376 -19.36 -10.21 7.45
CA VAL A 376 -20.10 -11.29 6.78
C VAL A 376 -19.66 -12.62 7.36
N LYS A 377 -20.59 -13.45 7.79
CA LYS A 377 -20.31 -14.84 8.16
C LYS A 377 -20.86 -15.78 7.10
N LEU A 378 -19.98 -16.52 6.44
CA LEU A 378 -20.35 -17.51 5.44
C LEU A 378 -20.78 -18.84 6.08
N ASN A 379 -20.42 -19.08 7.36
CA ASN A 379 -20.81 -20.25 8.14
C ASN A 379 -20.53 -21.61 7.47
N ARG A 380 -19.44 -21.72 6.70
CA ARG A 380 -19.06 -22.91 5.92
C ARG A 380 -17.62 -23.41 6.14
N GLY A 381 -16.81 -22.71 6.91
CA GLY A 381 -15.46 -23.11 7.32
C GLY A 381 -14.91 -22.26 8.46
N GLU A 382 -13.59 -22.12 8.56
CA GLU A 382 -12.90 -21.38 9.63
C GLU A 382 -12.04 -20.21 9.13
N ALA A 383 -11.91 -20.05 7.81
CA ALA A 383 -11.06 -19.01 7.24
C ALA A 383 -11.72 -17.62 7.37
N SER A 384 -10.87 -16.60 7.39
CA SER A 384 -11.30 -15.21 7.38
C SER A 384 -10.39 -14.33 6.53
N ALA A 385 -10.94 -13.21 6.07
CA ALA A 385 -10.16 -12.16 5.43
C ALA A 385 -10.80 -10.80 5.66
N THR A 386 -9.95 -9.78 5.74
CA THR A 386 -10.37 -8.37 5.84
C THR A 386 -9.85 -7.60 4.64
N VAL A 387 -10.70 -6.72 4.11
CA VAL A 387 -10.37 -5.74 3.07
C VAL A 387 -10.81 -4.36 3.53
N TRP A 388 -10.01 -3.34 3.22
CA TRP A 388 -10.31 -1.94 3.51
C TRP A 388 -10.67 -1.18 2.24
N THR A 389 -11.67 -0.31 2.34
CA THR A 389 -12.06 0.60 1.25
C THR A 389 -12.62 1.90 1.81
N CYS A 390 -13.09 2.76 0.92
CA CYS A 390 -13.83 3.97 1.22
C CYS A 390 -15.18 3.98 0.51
N ASP A 391 -15.97 5.02 0.72
CA ASP A 391 -17.16 5.32 -0.05
C ASP A 391 -16.85 5.86 -1.46
N PHE A 392 -17.89 6.19 -2.23
CA PHE A 392 -17.79 6.78 -3.58
C PHE A 392 -18.61 8.08 -3.62
N SER A 393 -17.93 9.21 -3.51
CA SER A 393 -18.53 10.55 -3.46
C SER A 393 -18.51 11.29 -4.82
N TYR A 394 -19.15 12.45 -4.87
CA TYR A 394 -19.04 13.38 -6.01
C TYR A 394 -17.61 13.89 -6.24
N ASP A 395 -16.81 14.05 -5.17
CA ASP A 395 -15.45 14.57 -5.28
C ASP A 395 -14.52 13.61 -5.99
N TYR A 396 -14.72 12.29 -5.88
CA TYR A 396 -13.99 11.32 -6.68
C TYR A 396 -14.14 11.61 -8.17
N VAL A 397 -15.39 11.84 -8.61
CA VAL A 397 -15.71 12.13 -10.02
C VAL A 397 -15.06 13.44 -10.45
N ARG A 398 -15.19 14.49 -9.64
CA ARG A 398 -14.60 15.81 -9.93
C ARG A 398 -13.07 15.74 -10.06
N ILE A 399 -12.39 15.14 -9.08
CA ILE A 399 -10.91 15.00 -9.08
C ILE A 399 -10.44 14.27 -10.34
N ASN A 400 -11.09 13.17 -10.70
CA ASN A 400 -10.67 12.33 -11.82
C ASN A 400 -11.12 12.86 -13.19
N ALA A 401 -12.19 13.66 -13.26
CA ALA A 401 -12.58 14.37 -14.47
C ALA A 401 -11.61 15.50 -14.81
N ASP A 402 -11.09 16.19 -13.79
CA ASP A 402 -10.21 17.36 -13.96
C ASP A 402 -8.70 17.00 -13.96
N TYR A 403 -8.33 15.73 -13.73
CA TYR A 403 -6.94 15.32 -13.46
C TYR A 403 -5.91 15.69 -14.54
N ARG A 404 -6.36 15.80 -15.80
CA ARG A 404 -5.53 16.15 -16.98
C ARG A 404 -5.77 17.57 -17.50
N SER A 405 -6.67 18.34 -16.89
CA SER A 405 -7.07 19.68 -17.33
C SER A 405 -6.21 20.79 -16.74
#